data_AF-A0A5C2HBZ6-F1
#
_entry.id   AF-A0A5C2HBZ6-F1
#
_cell.length_a   1.000
_cell.length_b   1.000
_cell.length_c   1.000
_cell.angle_alpha   90.00
_cell.angle_beta   90.00
_cell.angle_gamma   90.00
#
_symmetry.space_group_name_H-M   'P 1'
#
loop_
_entity.id
_entity.type
_entity.pdbx_description
1 polymer ?
#
loop_
_entity_poly.entity_id
_entity_poly.type
_entity_poly.pdbx_seq_one_letter_code
_entity_poly.pdbx_strand_id
1 'polypeptide(L)'
;MVKIIELNKLKNLTKNENNVLIELIEQADEKNNIFLDTEKRDIIAQSLDISRNGLVKAILSLEKSKELLSKKNEYHYILNKEVFSKVAS
;
A
#
# COMPACT_ATOMS: atom_id res chain seq x y z
N MET A 1 -7.21 13.97 -2.50
CA MET A 1 -5.78 13.80 -2.12
C MET A 1 -5.70 13.00 -0.81
N VAL A 2 -4.80 12.00 -0.70
CA VAL A 2 -4.55 11.26 0.56
C VAL A 2 -3.59 12.07 1.42
N LYS A 3 -3.89 12.23 2.71
CA LYS A 3 -3.08 12.90 3.71
C LYS A 3 -2.58 11.89 4.73
N ILE A 4 -1.27 11.89 4.96
CA ILE A 4 -0.64 11.10 6.03
C ILE A 4 -0.89 11.84 7.35
N ILE A 5 -1.48 11.15 8.31
CA ILE A 5 -1.81 11.71 9.63
C ILE A 5 -0.75 11.31 10.66
N GLU A 6 -0.14 10.13 10.50
CA GLU A 6 0.85 9.55 11.43
C GLU A 6 2.18 9.28 10.73
N LEU A 7 2.92 10.35 10.41
CA LEU A 7 4.24 10.28 9.77
C LEU A 7 5.25 9.41 10.54
N ASN A 8 5.11 9.32 11.86
CA ASN A 8 5.99 8.48 12.69
C ASN A 8 5.87 6.99 12.39
N LYS A 9 4.70 6.51 11.93
CA LYS A 9 4.50 5.11 11.55
C LYS A 9 5.26 4.75 10.27
N LEU A 10 5.52 5.72 9.40
CA LEU A 10 6.22 5.52 8.12
C LEU A 10 7.76 5.60 8.23
N LYS A 11 8.32 6.02 9.38
CA LYS A 11 9.76 6.28 9.54
C LYS A 11 10.65 5.04 9.44
N ASN A 12 10.09 3.86 9.67
CA ASN A 12 10.85 2.60 9.69
C ASN A 12 10.72 1.79 8.40
N LEU A 13 10.04 2.33 7.39
CA LEU A 13 9.90 1.66 6.11
C LEU A 13 11.24 1.70 5.36
N THR A 14 11.62 0.56 4.81
CA THR A 14 12.69 0.47 3.81
C THR A 14 12.30 1.25 2.56
N LYS A 15 13.30 1.57 1.72
CA LYS A 15 13.05 2.24 0.42
C LYS A 15 12.00 1.50 -0.42
N ASN A 16 12.08 0.17 -0.47
CA ASN A 16 11.16 -0.64 -1.27
C ASN A 16 9.74 -0.63 -0.69
N GLU A 17 9.59 -0.75 0.64
CA GLU A 17 8.28 -0.66 1.29
C GLU A 17 7.64 0.71 1.11
N ASN A 18 8.43 1.78 1.19
CA ASN A 18 7.95 3.14 0.98
C ASN A 18 7.50 3.35 -0.48
N ASN A 19 8.29 2.88 -1.45
CA ASN A 19 7.93 2.98 -2.86
C ASN A 19 6.67 2.17 -3.18
N VAL A 20 6.55 0.95 -2.64
CA VAL A 20 5.34 0.14 -2.76
C VAL A 20 4.15 0.87 -2.14
N LEU A 21 4.30 1.42 -0.93
CA LEU A 21 3.23 2.15 -0.26
C LEU A 21 2.74 3.36 -1.07
N ILE A 22 3.65 4.12 -1.69
CA ILE A 22 3.29 5.26 -2.55
C ILE A 22 2.44 4.77 -3.73
N GLU A 23 2.87 3.71 -4.41
CA GLU A 23 2.10 3.12 -5.51
C GLU A 23 0.72 2.65 -5.04
N LEU A 24 0.64 1.98 -3.89
CA LEU A 24 -0.63 1.57 -3.29
C LEU A 24 -1.56 2.75 -2.99
N ILE A 25 -1.00 3.89 -2.56
CA ILE A 25 -1.76 5.12 -2.31
C ILE A 25 -2.37 5.67 -3.60
N GLU A 26 -1.63 5.62 -4.70
CA GLU A 26 -2.09 6.05 -6.02
C GLU A 26 -3.19 5.13 -6.59
N GLN A 27 -3.12 3.83 -6.29
CA GLN A 27 -4.13 2.84 -6.70
C GLN A 27 -5.40 2.84 -5.82
N ALA A 28 -5.42 3.58 -4.71
CA ALA A 28 -6.52 3.51 -3.73
C ALA A 28 -7.77 4.31 -4.15
N ASP A 29 -8.92 3.64 -4.13
CA ASP A 29 -10.23 4.26 -4.40
C ASP A 29 -10.63 5.30 -3.34
N GLU A 30 -11.74 6.03 -3.57
CA GLU A 30 -12.26 7.05 -2.65
C GLU A 30 -12.54 6.55 -1.22
N LYS A 31 -12.72 5.24 -1.05
CA LYS A 31 -12.98 4.57 0.23
C LYS A 31 -11.72 3.91 0.79
N ASN A 32 -10.54 4.25 0.28
CA ASN A 32 -9.24 3.68 0.62
C ASN A 32 -9.06 2.19 0.27
N ASN A 33 -9.95 1.60 -0.54
CA ASN A 33 -9.75 0.22 -0.98
C ASN A 33 -8.76 0.16 -2.13
N ILE A 34 -7.96 -0.89 -2.15
CA ILE A 34 -7.01 -1.21 -3.20
C ILE A 34 -7.30 -2.63 -3.66
N PHE A 35 -7.41 -2.82 -4.97
CA PHE A 35 -7.54 -4.13 -5.59
C PHE A 35 -6.33 -4.40 -6.50
N LEU A 36 -5.53 -5.40 -6.10
CA LEU A 36 -4.32 -5.83 -6.78
C LEU A 36 -4.44 -7.28 -7.23
N ASP A 37 -5.01 -7.50 -8.42
CA ASP A 37 -4.91 -8.81 -9.07
C ASP A 37 -3.47 -9.13 -9.50
N THR A 38 -3.27 -10.32 -10.08
CA THR A 38 -1.95 -10.79 -10.51
C THR A 38 -1.30 -9.84 -11.52
N GLU A 39 -2.06 -9.31 -12.48
CA GLU A 39 -1.55 -8.44 -13.53
C GLU A 39 -1.10 -7.08 -12.96
N LYS A 40 -1.90 -6.48 -12.08
CA LYS A 40 -1.50 -5.24 -11.39
C LYS A 40 -0.27 -5.42 -10.53
N ARG A 41 -0.16 -6.56 -9.83
CA ARG A 41 1.05 -6.88 -9.05
C ARG A 41 2.28 -6.95 -9.95
N ASP A 42 2.15 -7.48 -11.17
CA ASP A 42 3.25 -7.49 -12.13
C ASP A 42 3.65 -6.11 -12.61
N ILE A 43 2.67 -5.30 -12.98
CA ILE A 43 2.89 -3.94 -13.45
C ILE A 43 3.62 -3.12 -12.37
N ILE A 44 3.17 -3.22 -11.11
CA ILE A 44 3.80 -2.51 -9.99
C ILE A 44 5.20 -3.06 -9.71
N ALA A 45 5.40 -4.38 -9.74
CA ALA A 45 6.72 -4.95 -9.51
C ALA A 45 7.72 -4.50 -10.59
N GLN A 46 7.28 -4.46 -11.85
CA GLN A 46 8.07 -4.00 -12.98
C GLN A 46 8.36 -2.49 -12.90
N SER A 47 7.37 -1.66 -12.56
CA SER A 47 7.56 -0.20 -12.47
C SER A 47 8.55 0.18 -11.36
N LEU A 48 8.57 -0.60 -10.28
CA LEU A 48 9.46 -0.39 -9.14
C LEU A 48 10.82 -1.10 -9.28
N ASP A 49 11.07 -1.80 -10.38
CA ASP A 49 12.26 -2.62 -10.62
C ASP A 49 12.53 -3.62 -9.47
N ILE A 50 11.47 -4.30 -9.01
CA ILE A 50 11.54 -5.33 -7.98
C ILE A 50 10.92 -6.64 -8.47
N SER A 51 11.34 -7.76 -7.87
CA SER A 51 10.66 -9.04 -8.13
C SER A 51 9.24 -9.04 -7.57
N ARG A 52 8.34 -9.83 -8.17
CA ARG A 52 6.98 -10.06 -7.65
C ARG A 52 6.99 -10.53 -6.19
N ASN A 53 7.95 -11.38 -5.82
CA ASN A 53 8.14 -11.81 -4.43
C ASN A 53 8.58 -10.65 -3.52
N GLY A 54 9.39 -9.72 -4.03
CA GLY A 54 9.75 -8.49 -3.33
C GLY A 54 8.54 -7.62 -3.03
N LEU A 55 7.66 -7.44 -4.02
CA LEU A 55 6.39 -6.72 -3.85
C LEU A 55 5.51 -7.39 -2.78
N VAL A 56 5.31 -8.71 -2.85
CA VAL A 56 4.50 -9.45 -1.87
C VAL A 56 5.07 -9.31 -0.46
N LYS A 57 6.40 -9.40 -0.30
CA LYS A 57 7.05 -9.21 1.01
C LYS A 57 6.85 -7.79 1.54
N ALA A 58 6.96 -6.77 0.69
CA ALA A 58 6.71 -5.38 1.10
C ALA A 58 5.26 -5.18 1.54
N ILE A 59 4.29 -5.71 0.79
CA ILE A 59 2.87 -5.67 1.17
C ILE A 59 2.63 -6.34 2.53
N LEU A 60 3.17 -7.55 2.73
CA LEU A 60 3.05 -8.26 4.01
C LEU A 60 3.70 -7.49 5.17
N SER A 61 4.77 -6.76 4.91
CA SER A 61 5.42 -5.90 5.91
C SER A 61 4.49 -4.73 6.31
N LEU A 62 3.93 -4.02 5.32
CA LEU A 62 2.97 -2.94 5.52
C LEU A 62 1.68 -3.40 6.23
N GLU A 63 1.27 -4.65 6.04
CA GLU A 63 0.18 -5.24 6.82
C GLU A 63 0.55 -5.43 8.30
N LYS A 64 1.77 -5.92 8.57
CA LYS A 64 2.26 -6.13 9.94
C LYS A 64 2.41 -4.82 10.71
N SER A 65 2.87 -3.76 10.05
CA SER A 65 2.99 -2.42 10.63
C SER A 65 1.68 -1.60 10.60
N LYS A 66 0.61 -2.18 10.04
CA LYS A 66 -0.77 -1.65 10.00
C LYS A 66 -0.96 -0.39 9.16
N GLU A 67 -0.09 -0.11 8.20
CA GLU A 67 -0.35 0.88 7.14
C GLU A 67 -1.41 0.35 6.17
N LEU A 68 -1.43 -0.96 5.97
CA LEU A 68 -2.36 -1.66 5.10
C LEU A 68 -3.16 -2.71 5.90
N LEU A 69 -4.42 -2.93 5.53
CA LEU A 69 -5.29 -3.95 6.11
C LEU A 69 -5.84 -4.86 5.01
N SER A 70 -5.72 -6.17 5.15
CA SER A 70 -6.39 -7.13 4.25
C SER A 70 -7.88 -7.24 4.59
N LYS A 71 -8.72 -7.33 3.55
CA LYS A 71 -10.18 -7.30 3.71
C LYS A 71 -10.84 -8.68 3.67
N LYS A 72 -10.55 -9.46 2.63
CA LYS A 72 -11.29 -10.70 2.31
C LYS A 72 -10.45 -11.78 1.66
N ASN A 73 -9.54 -11.39 0.77
CA ASN A 73 -8.59 -12.28 0.11
C ASN A 73 -7.28 -11.52 -0.09
N GLU A 74 -6.28 -12.20 -0.62
CA GLU A 74 -4.97 -11.61 -0.86
C GLU A 74 -4.98 -10.45 -1.87
N TYR A 75 -6.03 -10.23 -2.66
CA TYR A 75 -6.05 -9.16 -3.66
C TYR A 75 -6.68 -7.86 -3.16
N HIS A 76 -7.39 -7.89 -2.02
CA HIS A 76 -8.14 -6.75 -1.52
C HIS A 76 -7.54 -6.19 -0.23
N TYR A 77 -7.08 -4.95 -0.33
CA TYR A 77 -6.44 -4.22 0.75
C TYR A 77 -7.16 -2.90 1.03
N ILE A 78 -6.90 -2.32 2.20
CA ILE A 78 -7.42 -1.02 2.62
C ILE A 78 -6.25 -0.22 3.22
N LEU A 79 -6.08 1.03 2.78
CA LEU A 79 -5.19 1.96 3.50
C LEU A 79 -5.79 2.25 4.88
N ASN A 80 -5.03 1.96 5.93
CA ASN A 80 -5.52 2.15 7.29
C ASN A 80 -5.85 3.63 7.55
N LYS A 81 -7.10 3.90 7.92
CA LYS A 81 -7.60 5.26 8.18
C LYS A 81 -6.94 5.94 9.38
N GLU A 82 -6.35 5.17 10.29
CA GLU A 82 -5.53 5.69 11.39
C GLU A 82 -4.20 6.26 10.91
N VAL A 83 -3.74 5.89 9.72
CA VAL A 83 -2.48 6.36 9.12
C VAL A 83 -2.76 7.35 7.98
N PHE A 84 -3.79 7.08 7.18
CA PHE A 84 -4.15 7.82 5.98
C PHE A 84 -5.58 8.36 6.06
N SER A 85 -5.74 9.68 6.00
CA SER A 85 -7.05 10.30 5.76
C SER A 85 -7.18 10.69 4.30
N LYS A 86 -8.37 10.50 3.70
CA LYS A 86 -8.71 11.25 2.50
C LYS A 86 -9.31 12.59 2.92
N VAL A 87 -8.78 13.66 2.34
CA VAL A 87 -9.42 14.98 2.43
C VAL A 87 -10.61 14.94 1.47
N ALA A 88 -11.83 14.98 2.02
CA ALA A 88 -13.03 15.20 1.21
C ALA A 88 -12.84 16.56 0.51
N SER A 89 -12.84 16.53 -0.82
CA SER A 89 -12.73 17.73 -1.66
C SER A 89 -14.11 18.34 -1.84
#